data_AF-A0A4R8GFD5-F1
#
_entry.id   AF-A0A4R8GFD5-F1
#
_cell.length_a   1.000
_cell.length_b   1.000
_cell.length_c   1.000
_cell.angle_alpha   90.00
_cell.angle_beta   90.00
_cell.angle_gamma   90.00
#
_symmetry.space_group_name_H-M   'P 1'
#
loop_
_entity.id
_entity.type
_entity.pdbx_description
1 polymer ?
#
loop_
_entity_poly.entity_id
_entity_poly.type
_entity_poly.pdbx_seq_one_letter_code
_entity_poly.pdbx_strand_id
1 'polypeptide(L)' 'MARYIKENDYQQKVVVRHEFRFLSDRFSRALSESLVEEGLEVMFMEEAAPTPMVMLAVEENNLNLGALITASYNSAD' A
#
# COMPACT_ATOMS: atom_id res chain seq x y z
N MET A 1 -10.29 -2.30 -0.85
CA MET A 1 -9.67 -1.17 -0.12
C MET A 1 -10.34 0.15 -0.47
N ALA A 2 -10.41 0.56 -1.75
CA ALA A 2 -11.08 1.79 -2.19
C ALA A 2 -12.49 2.01 -1.57
N ARG A 3 -13.37 1.01 -1.67
CA ARG A 3 -14.72 1.07 -1.09
C ARG A 3 -14.70 1.39 0.41
N TYR A 4 -13.82 0.72 1.18
CA TYR A 4 -13.71 0.93 2.63
C TYR A 4 -13.26 2.36 2.98
N ILE A 5 -12.35 2.94 2.20
CA ILE A 5 -11.91 4.33 2.36
C ILE A 5 -13.09 5.29 2.13
N LYS A 6 -13.84 5.09 1.05
CA LYS A 6 -15.00 5.92 0.69
C LYS A 6 -16.13 5.82 1.70
N GLU A 7 -16.46 4.60 2.17
CA GLU A 7 -17.53 4.35 3.14
C GLU A 7 -17.25 4.96 4.53
N ASN A 8 -15.98 5.16 4.88
CA ASN A 8 -15.58 5.73 6.17
C ASN A 8 -15.19 7.22 6.11
N ASP A 9 -15.41 7.88 4.96
CA ASP A 9 -15.03 9.28 4.72
C ASP A 9 -13.55 9.58 5.05
N TYR A 10 -12.68 8.62 4.75
CA TYR A 10 -11.24 8.75 4.93
C TYR A 10 -10.61 9.54 3.78
N GLN A 11 -9.41 10.05 4.03
CA GLN A 11 -8.62 10.69 2.97
C GLN A 11 -8.46 9.70 1.82
N GLN A 12 -8.77 10.17 0.62
CA GLN A 12 -8.66 9.37 -0.61
C GLN A 12 -7.21 9.30 -1.08
N LYS A 13 -6.29 9.09 -0.14
CA LYS A 13 -4.86 9.03 -0.34
C LYS A 13 -4.29 7.91 0.51
N VAL A 14 -3.45 7.07 -0.10
CA VAL A 14 -2.86 5.90 0.57
C VAL A 14 -1.39 5.75 0.23
N VAL A 15 -0.62 5.20 1.16
CA VAL A 15 0.75 4.72 0.87
C VAL A 15 0.69 3.25 0.50
N VAL A 16 1.36 2.86 -0.59
CA VAL A 16 1.46 1.45 -1.02
C VAL A 16 2.94 1.06 -1.14
N ARG A 17 3.28 -0.10 -0.56
CA ARG A 17 4.64 -0.67 -0.55
C ARG A 17 4.59 -2.17 -0.81
N HIS A 18 5.72 -2.73 -1.23
CA HIS A 18 5.96 -4.17 -1.22
C HIS A 18 7.25 -4.55 -0.46
N GLU A 19 7.33 -5.80 -0.04
CA GLU A 19 8.56 -6.41 0.50
C GLU A 19 9.48 -6.92 -0.63
N PHE A 20 10.69 -7.41 -0.29
CA PHE A 20 11.73 -7.89 -1.21
C PHE A 20 11.38 -9.14 -2.04
N ARG A 21 10.14 -9.64 -1.98
CA ARG A 21 9.74 -10.88 -2.65
C ARG A 21 9.40 -10.64 -4.13
N PHE A 22 9.77 -11.60 -4.97
CA PHE A 22 9.74 -11.50 -6.44
C PHE A 22 8.39 -11.10 -7.05
N LEU A 23 7.27 -11.55 -6.47
CA LEU A 23 5.93 -11.21 -6.98
C LEU A 23 5.31 -9.97 -6.32
N SER A 24 5.82 -9.55 -5.16
CA SER A 24 5.18 -8.51 -4.36
C SER A 24 5.21 -7.14 -5.05
N ASP A 25 6.21 -6.84 -5.89
CA ASP A 25 6.26 -5.64 -6.73
C ASP A 25 5.11 -5.60 -7.75
N ARG A 26 4.88 -6.70 -8.48
CA ARG A 26 3.80 -6.75 -9.49
C ARG A 26 2.42 -6.59 -8.84
N PHE A 27 2.22 -7.24 -7.69
CA PHE A 27 0.96 -7.12 -6.95
C PHE A 27 0.75 -5.72 -6.36
N SER A 28 1.80 -5.07 -5.84
CA SER A 28 1.67 -3.72 -5.30
C SER A 28 1.40 -2.69 -6.39
N ARG A 29 1.97 -2.86 -7.58
CA ARG A 29 1.65 -2.04 -8.77
C ARG A 29 0.20 -2.22 -9.21
N ALA A 30 -0.25 -3.47 -9.37
CA ALA A 30 -1.64 -3.76 -9.75
C ALA A 30 -2.66 -3.22 -8.71
N LEU A 31 -2.34 -3.32 -7.41
CA LEU A 31 -3.14 -2.69 -6.36
C LEU A 31 -3.16 -1.17 -6.53
N SER A 32 -2.01 -0.55 -6.78
CA SER A 32 -1.91 0.90 -6.96
C SER A 32 -2.72 1.38 -8.15
N GLU A 33 -2.62 0.70 -9.29
CA GLU A 33 -3.40 0.99 -10.50
C GLU A 33 -4.91 0.92 -10.23
N SER A 34 -5.39 -0.16 -9.59
CA SER A 34 -6.81 -0.31 -9.25
C SER A 34 -7.32 0.76 -8.28
N LEU A 35 -6.48 1.24 -7.36
CA LEU A 35 -6.85 2.32 -6.44
C LEU A 35 -6.91 3.68 -7.15
N VAL A 36 -6.00 3.93 -8.10
CA VAL A 36 -6.03 5.15 -8.93
C VAL A 36 -7.24 5.17 -9.84
N GLU A 37 -7.61 4.04 -10.46
CA GLU A 37 -8.85 3.91 -11.26
C GLU A 37 -10.11 4.22 -10.45
N GLU A 38 -10.09 3.92 -9.15
CA GLU A 38 -11.15 4.24 -8.21
C GLU A 38 -11.13 5.71 -7.74
N GLY A 39 -10.18 6.53 -8.19
CA GLY A 39 -10.04 7.95 -7.86
C GLY A 39 -9.24 8.24 -6.60
N LEU A 40 -8.46 7.29 -6.08
CA LEU A 40 -7.59 7.52 -4.93
C LEU A 40 -6.18 7.96 -5.37
N GLU A 41 -5.58 8.88 -4.62
CA GLU A 41 -4.15 9.20 -4.74
C GLU A 41 -3.31 8.08 -4.11
N VAL A 42 -2.29 7.62 -4.83
CA VAL A 42 -1.39 6.58 -4.33
C VAL A 42 0.04 7.12 -4.23
N MET A 43 0.56 7.14 -3.00
CA MET A 43 1.98 7.31 -2.72
C MET A 43 2.66 5.95 -2.81
N PHE A 44 3.20 5.64 -3.98
CA PHE A 44 3.92 4.39 -4.21
C PHE A 44 5.39 4.53 -3.81
N MET A 45 5.86 3.62 -2.96
CA MET A 45 7.26 3.55 -2.56
C MET A 45 7.98 2.51 -3.42
N GLU A 46 8.86 2.95 -4.33
CA GLU A 46 9.47 2.10 -5.36
C GLU A 46 10.43 1.03 -4.85
N GLU A 47 11.22 1.33 -3.83
CA GLU A 47 12.13 0.34 -3.25
C GLU A 47 11.36 -0.61 -2.34
N ALA A 48 11.92 -1.72 -1.87
CA ALA A 48 11.28 -2.54 -0.83
C ALA A 48 11.56 -1.97 0.58
N ALA A 49 10.58 -1.99 1.50
CA ALA A 49 10.78 -1.59 2.91
C ALA A 49 10.00 -2.45 3.89
N PRO A 50 10.47 -2.50 5.14
CA PRO A 50 9.77 -3.19 6.20
C PRO A 50 8.51 -2.44 6.64
N THR A 51 7.58 -3.16 7.27
CA THR A 51 6.32 -2.64 7.81
C THR A 51 6.43 -1.34 8.61
N PRO A 52 7.43 -1.15 9.50
CA PRO A 52 7.54 0.07 10.29
C PRO A 52 7.72 1.32 9.42
N MET A 53 8.38 1.21 8.25
CA MET A 53 8.54 2.35 7.33
C MET A 53 7.21 2.77 6.70
N VAL A 54 6.33 1.81 6.40
CA VAL A 54 4.99 2.12 5.86
C VAL A 54 4.14 2.80 6.94
N MET A 55 4.21 2.31 8.17
CA MET A 55 3.51 2.92 9.31
C MET A 55 4.01 4.34 9.58
N LEU A 56 5.32 4.56 9.56
CA LEU A 56 5.91 5.89 9.68
C LEU A 56 5.45 6.82 8.55
N ALA A 57 5.44 6.34 7.31
CA ALA A 57 4.97 7.14 6.17
C ALA A 57 3.49 7.53 6.29
N VAL A 58 2.64 6.65 6.83
CA VAL A 58 1.22 6.95 7.12
C VAL A 58 1.13 8.06 8.16
N GLU A 59 1.90 7.97 9.26
CA GLU A 59 1.92 8.97 10.32
C GLU A 59 2.45 10.34 9.82
N GLU A 60 3.60 10.37 9.14
CA GLU A 60 4.22 11.60 8.63
C GLU A 60 3.36 12.32 7.60
N ASN A 61 2.55 11.58 6.84
CA ASN A 61 1.63 12.14 5.84
C ASN A 61 0.21 12.34 6.38
N ASN A 62 -0.03 12.13 7.68
CA ASN A 62 -1.34 12.22 8.33
C ASN A 62 -2.44 11.43 7.61
N LEU A 63 -2.11 10.22 7.13
CA LEU A 63 -3.03 9.37 6.37
C LEU A 63 -3.81 8.43 7.29
N ASN A 64 -5.02 8.04 6.86
CA ASN A 64 -5.80 7.04 7.59
C ASN A 64 -5.26 5.62 7.41
N LEU A 65 -4.70 5.28 6.23
CA LEU A 65 -4.36 3.91 5.86
C LEU A 65 -3.10 3.82 4.99
N GLY A 66 -2.41 2.69 5.12
CA GLY A 66 -1.35 2.24 4.22
C GLY A 66 -1.52 0.77 3.87
N ALA A 67 -0.94 0.35 2.75
CA ALA A 67 -0.94 -1.03 2.26
C ALA A 67 0.50 -1.52 2.11
N LEU A 68 0.79 -2.69 2.69
CA LEU A 68 2.04 -3.41 2.49
C LEU A 68 1.74 -4.79 1.90
N ILE A 69 2.32 -5.08 0.75
CA ILE A 69 2.30 -6.42 0.17
C ILE A 69 3.50 -7.20 0.73
N THR A 70 3.23 -8.12 1.64
CA THR A 70 4.23 -8.99 2.31
C THR A 70 3.67 -10.41 2.42
N ALA A 71 4.56 -11.41 2.36
CA ALA A 71 4.20 -12.78 2.73
C ALA A 71 4.79 -13.19 4.09
N SER A 72 5.32 -12.23 4.86
CA SER A 72 5.95 -12.44 6.17
C SER A 72 6.93 -13.63 6.15
N TYR A 73 6.67 -14.69 6.93
CA TYR A 73 7.48 -15.91 6.98
C TYR A 73 7.07 -17.01 5.99
N ASN A 74 6.07 -16.77 5.13
CA ASN A 74 5.58 -17.82 4.24
C ASN A 74 6.64 -18.18 3.21
N SER A 75 6.94 -19.46 3.01
CA SER A 75 7.91 -19.88 1.99
C SER A 75 7.43 -19.50 0.59
N ALA A 76 8.35 -19.31 -0.35
CA ALA A 76 8.02 -19.00 -1.74
C ALA A 76 7.69 -20.25 -2.59
N ASP A 77 7.49 -21.40 -1.92
CA ASP A 77 7.12 -22.68 -2.53
C ASP A 77 5.62 -22.75 -2.84
#